data_AF-A0A261GTM0-F1
#
_entry.id   AF-A0A261GTM0-F1
#
_cell.length_a   1.000
_cell.length_b   1.000
_cell.length_c   1.000
_cell.angle_alpha   90.00
_cell.angle_beta   90.00
_cell.angle_gamma   90.00
#
_symmetry.space_group_name_H-M   'P 1'
#
loop_
_entity.id
_entity.type
_entity.pdbx_description
1 polymer ?
#
loop_
_entity_poly.entity_id
_entity_poly.type
_entity_poly.pdbx_seq_one_letter_code
_entity_poly.pdbx_strand_id
1 'polypeptide(L)'
;MSVESISSLLPISSENAIQTSSINGQKNVSFADWVGGELNEVSSNISAAEKGAQALATGEAENIHQVMIALDKAQLSMSLVVEVRNKLLESYQDIMRMSV
;
A
#
# COMPACT_ATOMS: atom_id res chain seq x y z
N MET A 1 70.23 0.13 -31.29
CA MET A 1 69.28 1.25 -31.46
C MET A 1 68.60 1.44 -30.13
N SER A 2 68.74 2.66 -29.63
CA SER A 2 68.31 3.11 -28.31
C SER A 2 66.88 3.64 -28.41
N VAL A 3 66.14 3.52 -27.30
CA VAL A 3 64.97 4.32 -26.87
C VAL A 3 63.72 4.23 -27.79
N GLU A 4 62.50 4.16 -27.27
CA GLU A 4 61.88 5.08 -26.32
C GLU A 4 60.96 4.33 -25.33
N SER A 5 61.09 4.67 -24.06
CA SER A 5 60.13 4.36 -23.01
C SER A 5 58.88 5.21 -23.23
N ILE A 6 57.73 4.61 -23.50
CA ILE A 6 56.48 5.36 -23.62
C ILE A 6 55.97 5.59 -22.19
N SER A 7 56.10 6.84 -21.76
CA SER A 7 55.62 7.39 -20.51
C SER A 7 54.20 6.97 -20.18
N SER A 8 54.01 6.68 -18.90
CA SER A 8 52.74 6.44 -18.23
C SER A 8 51.64 7.39 -18.68
N LEU A 9 50.55 6.84 -19.21
CA LEU A 9 49.27 7.53 -19.23
C LEU A 9 48.64 7.42 -17.85
N LEU A 10 48.21 8.57 -17.33
CA LEU A 10 47.57 8.75 -16.03
C LEU A 10 46.40 7.77 -15.82
N PRO A 11 46.11 7.38 -14.58
CA PRO A 11 44.98 6.51 -14.29
C PRO A 11 43.68 7.29 -14.52
N ILE A 12 42.92 6.92 -15.55
CA ILE A 12 41.52 7.32 -15.66
C ILE A 12 40.76 6.50 -14.64
N SER A 13 40.43 7.16 -13.53
CA SER A 13 39.38 6.79 -12.60
C SER A 13 38.07 6.49 -13.34
N SER A 14 37.69 5.21 -13.42
CA SER A 14 36.32 4.73 -13.65
C SER A 14 36.27 3.20 -13.46
N GLU A 15 36.64 2.74 -12.27
CA GLU A 15 36.27 1.41 -11.82
C GLU A 15 34.84 1.50 -11.27
N ASN A 16 33.88 1.09 -12.11
CA ASN A 16 32.79 0.17 -11.77
C ASN A 16 31.59 0.39 -12.71
N ALA A 17 31.73 -0.07 -13.95
CA ALA A 17 30.58 -0.34 -14.82
C ALA A 17 30.37 -1.86 -14.94
N ILE A 18 30.33 -2.56 -13.80
CA ILE A 18 29.55 -3.80 -13.74
C ILE A 18 28.09 -3.36 -13.64
N GLN A 19 27.46 -3.15 -14.79
CA GLN A 19 26.01 -3.14 -14.90
C GLN A 19 25.51 -4.55 -14.56
N THR A 20 25.39 -4.84 -13.26
CA THR A 20 24.34 -5.74 -12.82
C THR A 20 23.04 -4.99 -13.06
N SER A 21 22.31 -5.40 -14.10
CA SER A 21 20.91 -5.04 -14.27
C SER A 21 20.19 -5.39 -12.96
N SER A 22 20.09 -4.39 -12.10
CA SER A 22 19.27 -4.46 -10.90
C SER A 22 17.88 -4.82 -11.37
N ILE A 23 17.31 -5.85 -10.76
CA ILE A 23 15.90 -6.21 -10.86
C ILE A 23 15.11 -4.95 -10.51
N ASN A 24 14.78 -4.16 -11.52
CA ASN A 24 14.01 -2.95 -11.42
C ASN A 24 12.56 -3.40 -11.47
N GLY A 25 11.81 -3.18 -10.38
CA GLY A 25 10.36 -3.02 -10.50
C GLY A 25 9.46 -3.84 -9.58
N GLN A 26 9.95 -4.66 -8.64
CA GLN A 26 9.10 -5.01 -7.51
C GLN A 26 9.11 -3.85 -6.52
N LYS A 27 8.20 -2.89 -6.74
CA LYS A 27 7.77 -1.98 -5.69
C LYS A 27 7.31 -2.87 -4.54
N ASN A 28 8.15 -3.04 -3.53
CA ASN A 28 7.78 -3.66 -2.28
C ASN A 28 6.78 -2.72 -1.62
N VAL A 29 5.51 -2.79 -2.05
CA VAL A 29 4.42 -2.10 -1.37
C VAL A 29 4.39 -2.73 0.00
N SER A 30 4.74 -1.95 1.03
CA SER A 30 4.65 -2.43 2.40
C SER A 30 3.21 -2.84 2.66
N PHE A 31 3.00 -3.94 3.38
CA PHE A 31 1.65 -4.30 3.82
C PHE A 31 0.96 -3.13 4.53
N ALA A 32 1.72 -2.31 5.26
CA ALA A 32 1.21 -1.09 5.90
C ALA A 32 0.72 -0.05 4.87
N ASP A 33 1.43 0.12 3.75
CA ASP A 33 1.02 1.06 2.69
C ASP A 33 -0.21 0.55 1.95
N TRP A 34 -0.28 -0.77 1.69
CA TRP A 34 -1.44 -1.40 1.09
C TRP A 34 -2.67 -1.28 2.00
N VAL A 35 -2.56 -1.69 3.27
CA VAL A 35 -3.64 -1.55 4.26
C VAL A 35 -4.06 -0.09 4.43
N GLY A 36 -3.10 0.84 4.47
CA GLY A 36 -3.39 2.27 4.57
C GLY A 36 -4.16 2.80 3.37
N GLY A 37 -3.83 2.33 2.16
CA GLY A 37 -4.57 2.64 0.93
C GLY A 37 -6.01 2.11 0.95
N GLU A 38 -6.17 0.82 1.26
CA GLU A 38 -7.48 0.16 1.35
C GLU A 38 -8.36 0.78 2.43
N LEU A 39 -7.79 1.14 3.58
CA LEU A 39 -8.53 1.79 4.68
C LEU A 39 -9.10 3.15 4.23
N ASN A 40 -8.35 3.88 3.42
CA ASN A 40 -8.78 5.15 2.86
C ASN A 40 -9.92 4.95 1.85
N GLU A 41 -9.82 3.91 1.00
CA GLU A 41 -10.89 3.53 0.09
C GLU A 41 -12.18 3.13 0.85
N VAL A 42 -12.05 2.31 1.90
CA VAL A 42 -13.19 1.94 2.76
C VAL A 42 -13.82 3.18 3.40
N SER A 43 -13.01 4.12 3.90
CA SER A 43 -13.51 5.39 4.47
C SER A 43 -14.29 6.20 3.44
N SER A 44 -13.80 6.27 2.20
CA SER A 44 -14.49 6.94 1.09
C SER A 44 -15.83 6.25 0.77
N ASN A 45 -15.82 4.92 0.71
CA ASN A 45 -17.02 4.11 0.46
C ASN A 45 -18.09 4.29 1.56
N ILE A 46 -17.67 4.36 2.83
CA ILE A 46 -18.57 4.65 3.96
C ILE A 46 -19.20 6.03 3.79
N SER A 47 -18.41 7.06 3.50
CA SER A 47 -18.93 8.42 3.32
C SER A 47 -19.89 8.53 2.13
N ALA A 48 -19.62 7.81 1.04
CA ALA A 48 -20.52 7.73 -0.11
C ALA A 48 -21.84 7.02 0.25
N ALA A 49 -21.78 5.94 1.01
CA ALA A 49 -22.96 5.22 1.49
C ALA A 49 -23.81 6.08 2.42
N GLU A 50 -23.20 6.84 3.34
CA GLU A 50 -23.89 7.79 4.22
C GLU A 50 -24.62 8.88 3.44
N LYS A 51 -23.98 9.47 2.42
CA LYS A 51 -24.63 10.44 1.53
C LYS A 51 -25.81 9.84 0.78
N GLY A 52 -25.64 8.62 0.27
CA GLY A 52 -26.72 7.88 -0.38
C GLY A 52 -27.89 7.63 0.57
N ALA A 53 -27.60 7.21 1.80
CA ALA A 53 -28.60 6.97 2.85
C ALA A 53 -29.37 8.25 3.20
N GLN A 54 -28.66 9.38 3.29
CA GLN A 54 -29.27 10.67 3.56
C GLN A 54 -30.18 11.13 2.41
N ALA A 55 -29.76 10.97 1.16
CA ALA A 55 -30.59 11.24 -0.02
C ALA A 55 -31.82 10.30 -0.11
N LEU A 56 -31.68 9.06 0.39
CA LEU A 56 -32.81 8.14 0.53
C LEU A 56 -33.83 8.66 1.53
N ALA A 57 -33.36 9.13 2.69
CA ALA A 57 -34.20 9.63 3.76
C ALA A 57 -34.92 10.94 3.40
N THR A 58 -34.34 11.76 2.52
CA THR A 58 -34.98 12.98 1.98
C THR A 58 -35.94 12.71 0.82
N GLY A 59 -35.97 11.48 0.30
CA GLY A 59 -36.84 11.09 -0.82
C GLY A 59 -36.32 11.48 -2.21
N GLU A 60 -35.07 11.94 -2.31
CA GLU A 60 -34.42 12.37 -3.57
C GLU A 60 -33.63 11.24 -4.24
N ALA A 61 -33.62 10.05 -3.64
CA ALA A 61 -32.86 8.93 -4.19
C ALA A 61 -33.56 8.30 -5.40
N GLU A 62 -33.02 8.60 -6.58
CA GLU A 62 -33.42 7.99 -7.86
C GLU A 62 -33.16 6.47 -7.90
N ASN A 63 -32.26 5.95 -7.06
CA ASN A 63 -31.83 4.56 -7.10
C ASN A 63 -31.69 3.93 -5.69
N ILE A 64 -32.84 3.69 -5.05
CA ILE A 64 -32.92 3.10 -3.69
C ILE A 64 -32.12 1.81 -3.53
N HIS A 65 -32.11 0.95 -4.54
CA HIS A 65 -31.41 -0.33 -4.52
C HIS A 65 -29.89 -0.15 -4.46
N GLN A 66 -29.36 0.81 -5.23
CA GLN A 66 -27.93 1.08 -5.28
C GLN A 66 -27.41 1.58 -3.91
N VAL A 67 -28.20 2.40 -3.23
CA VAL A 67 -27.89 2.92 -1.89
C VAL A 67 -27.92 1.81 -0.84
N MET A 68 -28.95 0.95 -0.87
CA MET A 68 -29.03 -0.19 0.07
C MET A 68 -27.85 -1.14 -0.12
N ILE A 69 -27.46 -1.44 -1.36
CA ILE A 69 -26.27 -2.25 -1.65
C ILE A 69 -25.00 -1.57 -1.14
N ALA A 70 -24.87 -0.26 -1.33
CA ALA A 70 -23.72 0.50 -0.85
C ALA A 70 -23.63 0.49 0.69
N LEU A 71 -24.76 0.60 1.38
CA LEU A 71 -24.85 0.48 2.84
C LEU A 71 -24.44 -0.90 3.33
N ASP A 72 -24.98 -1.97 2.75
CA ASP A 72 -24.63 -3.34 3.12
C ASP A 72 -23.13 -3.61 2.90
N LYS A 73 -22.59 -3.13 1.77
CA LYS A 73 -21.15 -3.22 1.48
C LYS A 73 -20.33 -2.47 2.52
N ALA A 74 -20.71 -1.24 2.86
CA ALA A 74 -20.01 -0.43 3.87
C ALA A 74 -20.02 -1.11 5.25
N GLN A 75 -21.17 -1.67 5.67
CA GLN A 75 -21.31 -2.40 6.93
C GLN A 75 -20.40 -3.64 6.99
N LEU A 76 -20.36 -4.43 5.91
CA LEU A 76 -19.51 -5.61 5.80
C LEU A 76 -18.03 -5.23 5.81
N SER A 77 -17.64 -4.23 5.01
CA SER A 77 -16.27 -3.72 4.96
C SER A 77 -15.80 -3.20 6.31
N MET A 78 -16.67 -2.48 7.04
CA MET A 78 -16.34 -1.98 8.39
C MET A 78 -16.11 -3.13 9.37
N SER A 79 -16.95 -4.17 9.32
CA SER A 79 -16.80 -5.36 10.16
C SER A 79 -15.48 -6.08 9.87
N LEU A 80 -15.11 -6.20 8.59
CA LEU A 80 -13.83 -6.75 8.16
C LEU A 80 -12.64 -5.94 8.70
N VAL A 81 -12.70 -4.60 8.61
CA VAL A 81 -11.64 -3.72 9.13
C VAL A 81 -11.43 -3.91 10.63
N VAL A 82 -12.53 -4.03 11.40
CA VAL A 82 -12.44 -4.29 12.85
C VAL A 82 -11.76 -5.63 13.12
N GLU A 83 -12.09 -6.68 12.36
CA GLU A 83 -11.47 -7.99 12.51
C GLU A 83 -9.97 -7.95 12.19
N VAL A 84 -9.59 -7.28 11.10
CA VAL A 84 -8.18 -7.09 10.73
C VAL A 84 -7.45 -6.34 11.84
N ARG A 85 -8.02 -5.25 12.36
CA ARG A 85 -7.45 -4.49 13.50
C ARG A 85 -7.23 -5.39 14.71
N ASN A 86 -8.23 -6.20 15.08
CA ASN A 86 -8.12 -7.12 16.20
C ASN A 86 -7.01 -8.15 15.97
N LYS A 87 -6.92 -8.70 14.76
CA LYS A 87 -5.89 -9.70 14.42
C LYS A 87 -4.48 -9.13 14.47
N LEU A 88 -4.30 -7.88 14.06
CA LEU A 88 -3.01 -7.19 14.15
C LEU A 88 -2.61 -6.93 15.61
N LEU A 89 -3.56 -6.53 16.46
CA LEU A 89 -3.31 -6.36 17.90
C LEU A 89 -3.02 -7.68 18.60
N GLU A 90 -3.71 -8.76 18.24
CA GLU A 90 -3.45 -10.12 18.76
C GLU A 90 -2.05 -10.58 18.36
N SER A 91 -1.71 -10.51 17.08
CA SER A 91 -0.38 -10.88 16.56
C SER A 91 0.75 -10.10 17.24
N TYR A 92 0.54 -8.81 17.50
CA TYR A 92 1.50 -7.98 18.24
C TYR A 92 1.68 -8.46 19.69
N GLN A 93 0.57 -8.76 20.38
CA GLN A 93 0.60 -9.29 21.74
C GLN A 93 1.26 -10.67 21.80
N ASP A 94 1.02 -11.54 20.82
CA ASP A 94 1.63 -12.87 20.73
C ASP A 94 3.14 -12.79 20.56
N ILE A 95 3.64 -11.89 19.72
CA ILE A 95 5.09 -11.64 19.56
C ILE A 95 5.72 -11.19 20.89
N MET A 96 5.04 -10.30 21.63
CA MET A 96 5.50 -9.88 22.96
C MET A 96 5.55 -11.05 23.96
N ARG A 97 4.55 -11.94 23.92
CA ARG A 97 4.47 -13.11 24.82
C ARG A 97 5.52 -14.18 24.52
N MET A 98 6.08 -14.21 23.31
CA MET A 98 7.13 -15.16 22.94
C MET A 98 8.53 -14.76 23.44
N SER A 99 8.71 -13.54 23.97
CA SER A 99 10.02 -13.00 24.39
C SER A 99 10.32 -13.16 25.89
N VAL A 100 9.82 -14.21 26.54
CA VAL A 100 10.25 -14.61 27.90
C VAL A 100 10.94 -15.96 27.90
#